data_AF-A0A8C8DIX1-F1
#
_entry.id   AF-A0A8C8DIX1-F1
#
_cell.length_a   1.000
_cell.length_b   1.000
_cell.length_c   1.000
_cell.angle_alpha   90.00
_cell.angle_beta   90.00
_cell.angle_gamma   90.00
#
_symmetry.space_group_name_H-M   'P 1'
#
loop_
_entity.id
_entity.type
_entity.pdbx_description
1 polymer ?
#
loop_
_entity_poly.entity_id
_entity_poly.type
_entity_poly.pdbx_seq_one_letter_code
_entity_poly.pdbx_strand_id
1 'polypeptide(L)'
;PGSLGSGSCCVQGLTDLLPRLLALCHPAAVLSSPLHCHNCVSFPACTCIVRLAGGPERLQSQCLPNAAVQEIQDIVRNHIEETWLPLFLATPEFTKRQKDKVKVQQLFPERKITFKPGVPTSCFLKLIRQVLLHPSSCQQFLSFVSLKGDFLENDVRFWKEVQRYKDLCHSHSDEATIQQKISIIISCFINSSMPPALQIDIPPDQAQRILEERHQLGPYIFREAQMSVFNELMTVWPEFQDFRSSVGEEQLLSVLEQKRAGHRARVRRQRRKEEEEEEERRTQVRKRGVPCRDLVYFLKQMSV
;
A
#
# COMPACT_ATOMS: atom_id res chain seq x y z
N PRO A 1 7.04 -38.19 -17.02
CA PRO A 1 6.88 -36.85 -17.64
C PRO A 1 5.90 -35.97 -16.82
N GLY A 2 6.30 -35.01 -15.99
CA GLY A 2 7.61 -34.47 -15.63
C GLY A 2 7.42 -33.37 -14.55
N SER A 3 8.40 -33.29 -13.66
CA SER A 3 8.91 -32.11 -12.93
C SER A 3 7.93 -31.09 -12.32
N LEU A 4 7.77 -31.16 -10.99
CA LEU A 4 7.63 -29.96 -10.16
C LEU A 4 9.02 -29.68 -9.57
N GLY A 5 9.66 -28.62 -10.07
CA GLY A 5 10.99 -28.20 -9.69
C GLY A 5 11.06 -27.71 -8.25
N SER A 6 11.90 -28.39 -7.47
CA SER A 6 12.39 -27.98 -6.16
C SER A 6 13.13 -26.63 -6.26
N GLY A 7 12.63 -25.62 -5.56
CA GLY A 7 13.35 -24.38 -5.31
C GLY A 7 14.55 -24.66 -4.41
N SER A 8 15.72 -24.79 -5.04
CA SER A 8 17.03 -24.72 -4.41
C SER A 8 17.22 -23.34 -3.78
N CYS A 9 16.81 -23.17 -2.52
CA CYS A 9 17.32 -22.07 -1.70
C CYS A 9 18.79 -22.37 -1.43
N CYS A 10 19.70 -21.60 -2.04
CA CYS A 10 21.14 -21.67 -1.81
C CYS A 10 21.47 -21.65 -0.31
N VAL A 11 21.82 -22.82 0.25
CA VAL A 11 22.29 -23.00 1.64
C VAL A 11 23.77 -22.63 1.80
N GLN A 12 24.38 -22.01 0.79
CA GLN A 12 25.79 -21.58 0.85
C GLN A 12 26.03 -20.48 1.90
N GLY A 13 25.02 -19.66 2.23
CA GLY A 13 25.16 -18.63 3.27
C GLY A 13 25.19 -19.17 4.71
N LEU A 14 24.64 -20.35 4.97
CA LEU A 14 24.55 -20.94 6.31
C LEU A 14 25.81 -21.72 6.70
N THR A 15 26.49 -22.32 5.72
CA THR A 15 27.78 -22.98 5.92
C THR A 15 28.91 -22.00 6.27
N ASP A 16 28.86 -20.77 5.75
CA ASP A 16 29.81 -19.70 6.08
C ASP A 16 29.54 -19.03 7.45
N LEU A 17 28.31 -19.16 7.96
CA LEU A 17 27.91 -18.61 9.26
C LEU A 17 28.21 -19.56 10.41
N LEU A 18 28.28 -20.88 10.19
CA LEU A 18 28.55 -21.86 11.26
C LEU A 18 29.89 -21.64 11.99
N PRO A 19 31.02 -21.39 11.27
CA PRO A 19 32.30 -21.09 11.93
C PRO A 19 32.28 -19.76 12.69
N ARG A 20 31.50 -18.79 12.21
CA ARG A 20 31.33 -17.47 12.85
C ARG A 20 30.42 -17.53 14.07
N LEU A 21 29.41 -18.40 14.04
CA LEU A 21 28.53 -18.69 15.19
C LEU A 21 29.27 -19.49 16.27
N LEU A 22 30.12 -20.44 15.89
CA LEU A 22 31.01 -21.14 16.84
C LEU A 22 32.05 -20.20 17.47
N ALA A 23 32.55 -19.21 16.73
CA ALA A 23 33.45 -18.19 17.26
C ALA A 23 32.76 -17.24 18.27
N LEU A 24 31.45 -17.05 18.16
CA LEU A 24 30.67 -16.26 19.14
C LEU A 24 30.51 -16.95 20.49
N CYS A 25 30.73 -18.27 20.57
CA CYS A 25 30.71 -19.02 21.83
C CYS A 25 32.06 -18.99 22.60
N HIS A 26 33.15 -18.45 22.01
CA HIS A 26 34.46 -18.42 22.67
C HIS A 26 35.28 -17.16 22.29
N PRO A 27 35.43 -16.14 23.18
CA PRO A 27 36.14 -14.91 22.82
C PRO A 27 37.67 -15.02 22.75
N ALA A 28 38.28 -16.22 22.88
CA ALA A 28 39.71 -16.37 23.19
C ALA A 28 40.50 -17.30 22.25
N ALA A 29 40.00 -17.62 21.05
CA ALA A 29 40.74 -18.44 20.09
C ALA A 29 40.83 -17.75 18.72
N VAL A 30 41.53 -16.63 18.67
CA VAL A 30 42.13 -16.13 17.43
C VAL A 30 43.57 -16.67 17.42
N LEU A 31 43.94 -17.38 16.35
CA LEU A 31 45.23 -18.04 16.06
C LEU A 31 45.28 -19.56 16.34
N SER A 32 44.70 -20.38 15.44
CA SER A 32 45.39 -21.51 14.80
C SER A 32 44.46 -22.22 13.80
N SER A 33 45.07 -22.76 12.73
CA SER A 33 44.50 -23.39 11.53
C SER A 33 43.33 -24.36 11.74
N PRO A 34 42.52 -24.62 10.69
CA PRO A 34 41.31 -25.43 10.80
C PRO A 34 41.72 -26.89 10.82
N LEU A 35 41.33 -27.61 11.88
CA LEU A 35 41.05 -29.04 11.96
C LEU A 35 41.27 -29.46 13.43
N HIS A 36 40.21 -30.01 14.05
CA HIS A 36 40.15 -30.57 15.41
C HIS A 36 39.96 -29.56 16.55
N CYS A 37 38.73 -29.08 16.73
CA CYS A 37 38.29 -28.57 18.03
C CYS A 37 37.45 -29.64 18.73
N HIS A 38 38.10 -30.47 19.56
CA HIS A 38 37.49 -31.59 20.28
C HIS A 38 36.63 -31.18 21.50
N ASN A 39 36.46 -29.89 21.78
CA ASN A 39 35.91 -29.39 23.05
C ASN A 39 34.62 -28.53 22.95
N CYS A 40 33.89 -28.55 21.83
CA CYS A 40 32.62 -27.81 21.71
C CYS A 40 31.41 -28.45 22.44
N VAL A 41 31.61 -29.54 23.19
CA VAL A 41 30.52 -30.34 23.79
C VAL A 41 29.98 -29.73 25.11
N SER A 42 30.62 -28.69 25.65
CA SER A 42 30.33 -28.20 27.01
C SER A 42 29.23 -27.13 27.12
N PHE A 43 28.54 -26.76 26.03
CA PHE A 43 27.38 -25.86 26.07
C PHE A 43 26.08 -26.62 25.81
N PRO A 44 25.05 -26.53 26.68
CA PRO A 44 23.80 -27.32 26.55
C PRO A 44 23.05 -27.04 25.24
N ALA A 45 23.15 -25.82 24.71
CA ALA A 45 22.55 -25.46 23.42
C ALA A 45 23.26 -26.14 22.22
N CYS A 46 24.59 -26.25 22.27
CA CYS A 46 25.36 -26.94 21.22
C CYS A 46 25.09 -28.44 21.20
N THR A 47 24.91 -29.07 22.36
CA THR A 47 24.56 -30.49 22.47
C THR A 47 23.15 -30.78 21.93
N CYS A 48 22.18 -29.89 22.16
CA CYS A 48 20.84 -29.99 21.59
C CYS A 48 20.84 -29.90 20.06
N ILE A 49 21.55 -28.93 19.49
CA ILE A 49 21.64 -28.75 18.02
C ILE A 49 22.33 -29.95 17.36
N VAL A 50 23.43 -30.45 17.92
CA VAL A 50 24.14 -31.63 17.41
C VAL A 50 23.25 -32.87 17.44
N ARG A 51 22.44 -33.03 18.49
CA ARG A 51 21.48 -34.13 18.61
C ARG A 51 20.36 -34.02 17.57
N LEU A 52 19.80 -32.83 17.38
CA LEU A 52 18.73 -32.56 16.41
C LEU A 52 19.21 -32.70 14.96
N ALA A 53 20.49 -32.40 14.69
CA ALA A 53 21.12 -32.61 13.39
C ALA A 53 21.43 -34.10 13.09
N GLY A 54 21.32 -34.98 14.08
CA GLY A 54 21.63 -36.40 13.96
C GLY A 54 23.12 -36.72 14.04
N GLY A 55 23.90 -35.89 14.75
CA GLY A 55 25.34 -36.07 14.96
C GLY A 55 26.19 -34.96 14.35
N PRO A 56 27.43 -34.78 14.83
CA PRO A 56 28.31 -33.68 14.42
C PRO A 56 28.71 -33.73 12.95
N GLU A 57 28.78 -34.93 12.36
CA GLU A 57 29.13 -35.13 10.94
C GLU A 57 28.05 -34.58 9.99
N ARG A 58 26.79 -34.56 10.44
CA ARG A 58 25.65 -34.09 9.63
C ARG A 58 25.43 -32.58 9.69
N LEU A 59 26.09 -31.89 10.63
CA LEU A 59 26.04 -30.42 10.72
C LEU A 59 26.72 -29.72 9.54
N GLN A 60 27.64 -30.42 8.86
CA GLN A 60 28.35 -29.91 7.67
C GLN A 60 27.63 -30.25 6.35
N SER A 61 26.49 -30.95 6.41
CA SER A 61 25.71 -31.31 5.23
C SER A 61 24.89 -30.13 4.71
N GLN A 62 24.70 -30.03 3.39
CA GLN A 62 23.99 -28.92 2.74
C GLN A 62 22.50 -28.81 3.12
N CYS A 63 21.93 -29.79 3.83
CA CYS A 63 20.56 -29.77 4.30
C CYS A 63 20.48 -30.19 5.76
N LEU A 64 20.36 -29.20 6.66
CA LEU A 64 20.06 -29.43 8.07
C LEU A 64 18.56 -29.76 8.23
N PRO A 65 18.21 -30.70 9.13
CA PRO A 65 16.81 -30.96 9.44
C PRO A 65 16.15 -29.71 10.05
N ASN A 66 14.88 -29.46 9.70
CA ASN A 66 14.14 -28.24 10.10
C ASN A 66 14.14 -27.98 11.61
N ALA A 67 14.12 -29.02 12.44
CA ALA A 67 14.19 -28.88 13.89
C ALA A 67 15.52 -28.27 14.38
N ALA A 68 16.64 -28.62 13.74
CA ALA A 68 17.94 -28.03 14.06
C ALA A 68 18.04 -26.58 13.55
N VAL A 69 17.43 -26.28 12.38
CA VAL A 69 17.39 -24.93 11.83
C VAL A 69 16.58 -23.98 12.73
N GLN A 70 15.44 -24.43 13.25
CA GLN A 70 14.62 -23.63 14.16
C GLN A 70 15.35 -23.32 15.47
N GLU A 71 16.01 -24.32 16.07
CA GLU A 71 16.81 -24.12 17.28
C GLU A 71 17.95 -23.10 17.06
N ILE A 72 18.63 -23.19 15.92
CA ILE A 72 19.67 -22.21 15.54
C ILE A 72 19.07 -20.82 15.38
N GLN A 73 17.92 -20.70 14.70
CA GLN A 73 17.24 -19.41 14.50
C GLN A 73 16.82 -18.77 15.82
N ASP A 74 16.33 -19.56 16.78
CA ASP A 74 15.90 -19.04 18.08
C ASP A 74 17.08 -18.60 18.94
N ILE A 75 18.21 -19.32 18.90
CA ILE A 75 19.45 -18.88 19.57
C ILE A 75 19.97 -17.58 18.97
N VAL A 76 20.01 -17.47 17.63
CA VAL A 76 20.46 -16.27 16.94
C VAL A 76 19.54 -15.09 17.26
N ARG A 77 18.21 -15.31 17.25
CA ARG A 77 17.23 -14.28 17.59
C ARG A 77 17.41 -13.78 19.02
N ASN A 78 17.50 -14.70 19.99
CA ASN A 78 17.70 -14.35 21.39
C ASN A 78 19.02 -13.58 21.61
N HIS A 79 20.09 -13.96 20.92
CA HIS A 79 21.36 -13.24 21.05
C HIS A 79 21.31 -11.84 20.42
N ILE A 80 20.61 -11.69 19.29
CA ILE A 80 20.38 -10.39 18.68
C ILE A 80 19.56 -9.51 19.63
N GLU A 81 18.48 -10.02 20.20
CA GLU A 81 17.56 -9.26 21.04
C GLU A 81 18.16 -8.91 22.41
N GLU A 82 18.84 -9.83 23.06
CA GLU A 82 19.34 -9.65 24.43
C GLU A 82 20.76 -9.07 24.49
N THR A 83 21.57 -9.25 23.44
CA THR A 83 22.99 -8.81 23.46
C THR A 83 23.27 -7.73 22.43
N TRP A 84 23.01 -7.97 21.15
CA TRP A 84 23.45 -7.03 20.09
C TRP A 84 22.56 -5.79 20.01
N LEU A 85 21.25 -5.95 20.18
CA LEU A 85 20.28 -4.87 20.09
C LEU A 85 20.51 -3.82 21.19
N PRO A 86 20.67 -4.17 22.48
CA PRO A 86 20.98 -3.18 23.52
C PRO A 86 22.29 -2.44 23.26
N LEU A 87 23.33 -3.16 22.81
CA LEU A 87 24.62 -2.55 22.48
C LEU A 87 24.50 -1.60 21.28
N PHE A 88 23.77 -1.98 20.24
CA PHE A 88 23.50 -1.15 19.08
C PHE A 88 22.70 0.10 19.45
N LEU A 89 21.64 -0.05 20.27
CA LEU A 89 20.82 1.07 20.75
C LEU A 89 21.61 2.02 21.64
N ALA A 90 22.62 1.53 22.38
CA ALA A 90 23.52 2.33 23.19
C ALA A 90 24.61 3.06 22.38
N THR A 91 24.77 2.78 21.09
CA THR A 91 25.81 3.44 20.27
C THR A 91 25.55 4.95 20.12
N PRO A 92 26.60 5.78 20.10
CA PRO A 92 26.48 7.22 19.91
C PRO A 92 25.94 7.56 18.51
N GLU A 93 26.20 6.74 17.48
CA GLU A 93 25.68 6.92 16.13
C GLU A 93 24.16 6.71 16.10
N PHE A 94 23.64 5.68 16.76
CA PHE A 94 22.20 5.45 16.88
C PHE A 94 21.54 6.58 17.69
N THR A 95 22.14 6.95 18.81
CA THR A 95 21.66 8.06 19.66
C THR A 95 21.66 9.40 18.91
N LYS A 96 22.67 9.66 18.07
CA LYS A 96 22.74 10.85 17.20
C LYS A 96 21.62 10.84 16.16
N ARG A 97 21.38 9.71 15.48
CA ARG A 97 20.26 9.57 14.53
C ARG A 97 18.90 9.75 15.19
N GLN A 98 18.75 9.30 16.45
CA GLN A 98 17.55 9.56 17.24
C GLN A 98 17.42 11.03 17.64
N LYS A 99 18.52 11.67 18.07
CA LYS A 99 18.54 13.12 18.36
C LYS A 99 18.27 13.98 17.12
N ASP A 100 18.69 13.54 15.94
CA ASP A 100 18.39 14.22 14.67
C ASP A 100 16.93 14.01 14.26
N LYS A 101 16.34 12.83 14.51
CA LYS A 101 14.88 12.62 14.41
C LYS A 101 14.10 13.52 15.37
N VAL A 102 14.55 13.66 16.62
CA VAL A 102 13.93 14.56 17.62
C VAL A 102 14.17 16.03 17.26
N LYS A 103 15.31 16.42 16.67
CA LYS A 103 15.53 17.79 16.16
C LYS A 103 14.65 18.13 14.97
N VAL A 104 14.41 17.17 14.07
CA VAL A 104 13.40 17.31 13.01
C VAL A 104 12.00 17.41 13.63
N GLN A 105 11.73 16.71 14.73
CA GLN A 105 10.47 16.77 15.48
C GLN A 105 10.35 18.00 16.41
N GLN A 106 11.45 18.72 16.73
CA GLN A 106 11.43 19.96 17.51
C GLN A 106 11.43 21.22 16.63
N LEU A 107 11.91 21.12 15.38
CA LEU A 107 11.66 22.13 14.33
C LEU A 107 10.19 22.13 13.87
N PHE A 108 9.46 21.05 14.14
CA PHE A 108 8.01 20.97 14.03
C PHE A 108 7.42 20.60 15.39
N PRO A 109 7.28 21.56 16.33
CA PRO A 109 6.46 21.30 17.50
C PRO A 109 5.11 20.73 17.04
N GLU A 110 4.49 19.86 17.84
CA GLU A 110 3.08 19.46 17.72
C GLU A 110 2.14 20.67 17.90
N ARG A 111 2.38 21.73 17.15
CA ARG A 111 1.48 22.83 16.92
C ARG A 111 0.47 22.28 15.94
N LYS A 112 -0.79 22.23 16.38
CA LYS A 112 -1.97 22.36 15.53
C LYS A 112 -1.58 23.18 14.30
N ILE A 113 -1.44 22.52 13.15
CA ILE A 113 -1.12 23.22 11.90
C ILE A 113 -2.41 23.88 11.47
N THR A 114 -2.72 25.03 12.05
CA THR A 114 -3.64 25.96 11.42
C THR A 114 -2.95 26.39 10.12
N PHE A 115 -3.52 25.99 8.98
CA PHE A 115 -3.07 26.39 7.66
C PHE A 115 -2.88 27.91 7.62
N LYS A 116 -1.63 28.35 7.51
CA LYS A 116 -1.31 29.72 7.13
C LYS A 116 -0.90 29.70 5.65
N PRO A 117 -1.46 30.57 4.80
CA PRO A 117 -0.98 30.72 3.44
C PRO A 117 0.52 31.09 3.48
N GLY A 118 1.38 30.28 2.83
CA GLY A 118 2.83 30.55 2.74
C GLY A 118 3.79 29.41 3.05
N VAL A 119 3.34 28.18 3.33
CA VAL A 119 4.28 27.05 3.43
C VAL A 119 4.79 26.69 2.02
N PRO A 120 6.10 26.50 1.82
CA PRO A 120 6.64 26.11 0.52
C PRO A 120 6.08 24.78 0.04
N THR A 121 5.62 24.72 -1.21
CA THR A 121 5.06 23.53 -1.87
C THR A 121 5.97 22.30 -1.73
N SER A 122 7.28 22.51 -1.67
CA SER A 122 8.30 21.46 -1.51
C SER A 122 8.31 20.79 -0.12
N CYS A 123 7.93 21.49 0.95
CA CYS A 123 7.80 20.93 2.29
C CYS A 123 6.50 20.12 2.43
N PHE A 124 5.40 20.62 1.84
CA PHE A 124 4.12 19.92 1.87
C PHE A 124 4.09 18.66 0.99
N LEU A 125 4.73 18.69 -0.17
CA LEU A 125 4.93 17.51 -1.00
C LEU A 125 5.62 16.37 -0.24
N LYS A 126 6.61 16.69 0.60
CA LYS A 126 7.29 15.69 1.45
C LYS A 126 6.34 15.13 2.51
N LEU A 127 5.54 15.98 3.14
CA LEU A 127 4.59 15.60 4.18
C LEU A 127 3.50 14.67 3.63
N ILE A 128 2.85 15.03 2.52
CA ILE A 128 1.82 14.16 1.94
C ILE A 128 2.43 12.86 1.44
N ARG A 129 3.64 12.90 0.85
CA ARG A 129 4.32 11.68 0.42
C ARG A 129 4.49 10.74 1.59
N GLN A 130 4.94 11.24 2.74
CA GLN A 130 5.04 10.41 3.95
C GLN A 130 3.68 9.84 4.37
N VAL A 131 2.61 10.63 4.32
CA VAL A 131 1.25 10.16 4.70
C VAL A 131 0.70 9.14 3.72
N LEU A 132 0.78 9.40 2.41
CA LEU A 132 0.23 8.54 1.36
C LEU A 132 1.05 7.26 1.15
N LEU A 133 2.33 7.28 1.52
CA LEU A 133 3.18 6.09 1.53
C LEU A 133 3.02 5.27 2.81
N HIS A 134 2.60 5.86 3.93
CA HIS A 134 2.36 5.12 5.17
C HIS A 134 0.98 4.42 5.13
N PRO A 135 0.89 3.07 5.25
CA PRO A 135 -0.35 2.35 5.03
C PRO A 135 -1.53 2.80 5.91
N SER A 136 -1.31 3.01 7.22
CA SER A 136 -2.39 3.38 8.13
C SER A 136 -2.87 4.82 7.91
N SER A 137 -1.94 5.76 7.74
CA SER A 137 -2.26 7.19 7.53
C SER A 137 -2.93 7.40 6.18
N CYS A 138 -2.52 6.65 5.15
CA CYS A 138 -3.19 6.62 3.87
C CYS A 138 -4.62 6.08 3.98
N GLN A 139 -4.86 5.01 4.73
CA GLN A 139 -6.22 4.46 4.92
C GLN A 139 -7.13 5.43 5.68
N GLN A 140 -6.59 6.14 6.67
CA GLN A 140 -7.31 7.22 7.37
C GLN A 140 -7.72 8.32 6.40
N PHE A 141 -6.76 8.83 5.60
CA PHE A 141 -7.04 9.89 4.64
C PHE A 141 -8.03 9.45 3.55
N LEU A 142 -7.85 8.25 3.00
CA LEU A 142 -8.76 7.65 2.01
C LEU A 142 -10.18 7.52 2.56
N SER A 143 -10.31 7.10 3.82
CA SER A 143 -11.61 7.01 4.49
C SER A 143 -12.24 8.38 4.74
N PHE A 144 -11.44 9.40 5.03
CA PHE A 144 -11.91 10.77 5.16
C PHE A 144 -12.42 11.35 3.83
N VAL A 145 -11.61 11.30 2.76
CA VAL A 145 -11.98 11.93 1.49
C VAL A 145 -13.21 11.29 0.84
N SER A 146 -13.42 10.00 1.05
CA SER A 146 -14.62 9.32 0.55
C SER A 146 -15.95 9.81 1.16
N LEU A 147 -15.90 10.53 2.28
CA LEU A 147 -17.08 11.13 2.90
C LEU A 147 -17.49 12.43 2.20
N LYS A 148 -16.54 13.07 1.50
CA LYS A 148 -16.78 14.34 0.80
C LYS A 148 -17.49 14.14 -0.52
N GLY A 149 -17.35 12.96 -1.14
CA GLY A 149 -17.87 12.69 -2.48
C GLY A 149 -16.82 13.00 -3.55
N ASP A 150 -17.28 13.09 -4.79
CA ASP A 150 -16.48 13.43 -5.98
C ASP A 150 -15.38 12.41 -6.32
N PHE A 151 -14.34 12.82 -7.03
CA PHE A 151 -13.24 11.95 -7.45
C PHE A 151 -12.12 11.86 -6.42
N LEU A 152 -12.20 12.54 -5.27
CA LEU A 152 -11.13 12.60 -4.28
C LEU A 152 -10.66 11.21 -3.79
N GLU A 153 -11.56 10.23 -3.67
CA GLU A 153 -11.16 8.87 -3.33
C GLU A 153 -10.33 8.23 -4.46
N ASN A 154 -10.71 8.45 -5.71
CA ASN A 154 -9.99 7.99 -6.88
C ASN A 154 -8.67 8.74 -7.06
N ASP A 155 -8.61 10.03 -6.75
CA ASP A 155 -7.40 10.85 -6.74
C ASP A 155 -6.32 10.27 -5.82
N VAL A 156 -6.69 9.90 -4.59
CA VAL A 156 -5.77 9.22 -3.66
C VAL A 156 -5.28 7.89 -4.24
N ARG A 157 -6.18 7.09 -4.84
CA ARG A 157 -5.81 5.81 -5.45
C ARG A 157 -4.89 5.98 -6.65
N PHE A 158 -5.20 6.91 -7.56
CA PHE A 158 -4.41 7.26 -8.72
C PHE A 158 -3.01 7.70 -8.29
N TRP A 159 -2.91 8.61 -7.31
CA TRP A 159 -1.62 9.11 -6.85
C TRP A 159 -0.70 7.98 -6.36
N LYS A 160 -1.24 7.02 -5.59
CA LYS A 160 -0.51 5.84 -5.12
C LYS A 160 -0.11 4.92 -6.28
N GLU A 161 -1.01 4.74 -7.23
CA GLU A 161 -0.78 3.87 -8.37
C GLU A 161 0.33 4.43 -9.27
N VAL A 162 0.41 5.74 -9.42
CA VAL A 162 1.52 6.42 -10.11
C VAL A 162 2.86 6.24 -9.36
N GLN A 163 2.87 6.20 -8.02
CA GLN A 163 4.11 5.87 -7.28
C GLN A 163 4.56 4.43 -7.56
N ARG A 164 3.63 3.47 -7.48
CA ARG A 164 3.94 2.06 -7.80
C ARG A 164 4.40 1.87 -9.23
N TYR A 165 3.83 2.63 -10.17
CA TYR A 165 4.26 2.64 -11.56
C TYR A 165 5.70 3.14 -11.71
N LYS A 166 6.08 4.21 -11.00
CA LYS A 166 7.46 4.73 -10.99
C LYS A 166 8.43 3.70 -10.42
N ASP A 167 8.05 3.04 -9.33
CA ASP A 167 8.87 1.96 -8.75
C ASP A 167 9.04 0.80 -9.74
N LEU A 168 7.97 0.42 -10.45
CA LEU A 168 7.99 -0.60 -11.50
C LEU A 168 8.93 -0.22 -12.66
N CYS A 169 8.95 1.05 -13.07
CA CYS A 169 9.87 1.53 -14.10
C CYS A 169 11.34 1.42 -13.67
N HIS A 170 11.63 1.41 -12.37
CA HIS A 170 12.99 1.28 -11.83
C HIS A 170 13.38 -0.17 -11.50
N SER A 171 12.43 -1.11 -11.45
CA SER A 171 12.67 -2.50 -11.05
C SER A 171 13.15 -3.42 -12.17
N HIS A 172 13.63 -2.88 -13.30
CA HIS A 172 14.06 -3.65 -14.49
C HIS A 172 12.97 -4.60 -15.03
N SER A 173 11.71 -4.22 -14.87
CA SER A 173 10.57 -4.96 -15.41
C SER A 173 10.54 -4.85 -16.94
N ASP A 174 10.00 -5.86 -17.60
CA ASP A 174 9.89 -5.87 -19.06
C ASP A 174 8.93 -4.79 -19.57
N GLU A 175 9.18 -4.33 -20.80
CA GLU A 175 8.41 -3.25 -21.42
C GLU A 175 6.92 -3.57 -21.57
N ALA A 176 6.57 -4.84 -21.81
CA ALA A 176 5.17 -5.26 -21.94
C ALA A 176 4.42 -5.12 -20.61
N THR A 177 5.06 -5.49 -19.49
CA THR A 177 4.52 -5.25 -18.14
C THR A 177 4.33 -3.77 -17.85
N ILE A 178 5.28 -2.91 -18.26
CA ILE A 178 5.17 -1.45 -18.09
C ILE A 178 4.02 -0.88 -18.93
N GLN A 179 3.90 -1.27 -20.21
CA GLN A 179 2.81 -0.86 -21.09
C GLN A 179 1.44 -1.32 -20.58
N GLN A 180 1.37 -2.56 -20.06
CA GLN A 180 0.15 -3.08 -19.45
C GLN A 180 -0.24 -2.25 -18.23
N LYS A 181 0.73 -1.84 -17.40
CA LYS A 181 0.48 -0.97 -16.26
C LYS A 181 -0.08 0.40 -16.67
N ILE A 182 0.48 1.01 -17.71
CA ILE A 182 -0.02 2.28 -18.29
C ILE A 182 -1.47 2.10 -18.72
N SER A 183 -1.77 1.03 -19.47
CA SER A 183 -3.12 0.73 -19.96
C SER A 183 -4.12 0.55 -18.82
N ILE A 184 -3.73 -0.16 -17.76
CA ILE A 184 -4.56 -0.33 -16.55
C ILE A 184 -4.86 1.04 -15.91
N ILE A 185 -3.83 1.86 -15.67
CA ILE A 185 -4.01 3.20 -15.06
C ILE A 185 -4.97 4.05 -15.90
N ILE A 186 -4.79 4.08 -17.22
CA ILE A 186 -5.68 4.81 -18.13
C ILE A 186 -7.12 4.28 -18.03
N SER A 187 -7.31 2.97 -18.10
CA SER A 187 -8.65 2.36 -18.07
C SER A 187 -9.39 2.56 -16.74
N CYS A 188 -8.66 2.73 -15.63
CA CYS A 188 -9.27 2.94 -14.33
C CYS A 188 -9.58 4.41 -14.08
N PHE A 189 -8.70 5.33 -14.48
CA PHE A 189 -8.74 6.72 -14.01
C PHE A 189 -9.01 7.77 -15.09
N ILE A 190 -8.66 7.51 -16.36
CA ILE A 190 -8.67 8.53 -17.43
C ILE A 190 -9.75 8.26 -18.47
N ASN A 191 -9.84 7.02 -18.95
CA ASN A 191 -10.82 6.58 -19.92
C ASN A 191 -11.53 5.33 -19.40
N SER A 192 -12.30 5.51 -18.33
CA SER A 192 -13.07 4.46 -17.70
C SER A 192 -14.34 4.11 -18.48
N SER A 193 -14.72 2.84 -18.43
CA SER A 193 -16.03 2.38 -18.90
C SER A 193 -17.17 2.81 -17.97
N MET A 194 -16.86 3.26 -16.75
CA MET A 194 -17.85 3.82 -15.83
C MET A 194 -17.98 5.33 -16.08
N PRO A 195 -19.19 5.86 -16.34
CA PRO A 195 -19.38 7.29 -16.51
C PRO A 195 -19.30 8.04 -15.17
N PRO A 196 -18.74 9.27 -15.15
CA PRO A 196 -18.01 9.91 -16.25
C PRO A 196 -16.66 9.22 -16.53
N ALA A 197 -16.24 9.14 -17.79
CA ALA A 197 -15.07 8.36 -18.18
C ALA A 197 -13.77 8.81 -17.47
N LEU A 198 -13.63 10.12 -17.28
CA LEU A 198 -12.58 10.71 -16.45
C LEU A 198 -12.99 10.59 -14.98
N GLN A 199 -12.18 9.87 -14.21
CA GLN A 199 -12.47 9.45 -12.84
C GLN A 199 -11.56 10.11 -11.80
N ILE A 200 -10.80 11.14 -12.19
CA ILE A 200 -9.87 11.92 -11.36
C ILE A 200 -9.95 13.40 -11.72
N ASP A 201 -9.60 14.26 -10.77
CA ASP A 201 -9.67 15.71 -10.94
C ASP A 201 -8.44 16.26 -11.68
N ILE A 202 -8.46 16.14 -13.02
CA ILE A 202 -7.44 16.71 -13.92
C ILE A 202 -8.08 17.47 -15.10
N PRO A 203 -7.38 18.47 -15.67
CA PRO A 203 -7.84 19.12 -16.90
C PRO A 203 -8.00 18.14 -18.07
N PRO A 204 -9.02 18.30 -18.93
CA PRO A 204 -9.26 17.41 -20.06
C PRO A 204 -8.09 17.36 -21.04
N ASP A 205 -7.38 18.48 -21.22
CA ASP A 205 -6.17 18.54 -22.06
C ASP A 205 -5.05 17.64 -21.52
N GLN A 206 -4.92 17.50 -20.20
CA GLN A 206 -3.95 16.59 -19.60
C GLN A 206 -4.35 15.14 -19.82
N ALA A 207 -5.64 14.82 -19.66
CA ALA A 207 -6.17 13.49 -19.94
C ALA A 207 -5.90 13.10 -21.41
N GLN A 208 -6.17 14.00 -22.34
CA GLN A 208 -5.95 13.80 -23.77
C GLN A 208 -4.47 13.55 -24.11
N ARG A 209 -3.55 14.38 -23.57
CA ARG A 209 -2.11 14.17 -23.76
C ARG A 209 -1.64 12.80 -23.27
N ILE A 210 -2.13 12.33 -22.13
CA ILE A 210 -1.79 11.00 -21.61
C ILE A 210 -2.25 9.90 -22.57
N LEU A 211 -3.41 10.07 -23.23
CA LEU A 211 -3.90 9.10 -24.23
C LEU A 211 -3.02 9.08 -25.49
N GLU A 212 -2.52 10.22 -25.91
CA GLU A 212 -1.61 10.36 -27.07
C GLU A 212 -0.23 9.77 -26.77
N GLU A 213 0.29 10.05 -25.58
CA GLU A 213 1.62 9.63 -25.13
C GLU A 213 1.66 8.22 -24.53
N ARG A 214 0.54 7.48 -24.48
CA ARG A 214 0.42 6.17 -23.83
C ARG A 214 1.45 5.11 -24.25
N HIS A 215 1.99 5.24 -25.47
CA HIS A 215 3.00 4.32 -26.00
C HIS A 215 4.42 4.64 -25.52
N GLN A 216 4.64 5.82 -24.92
CA GLN A 216 5.93 6.23 -24.38
C GLN A 216 6.23 5.46 -23.08
N LEU A 217 7.38 4.78 -23.07
CA LEU A 217 7.89 4.09 -21.89
C LEU A 217 8.68 5.10 -21.05
N GLY A 218 8.14 5.50 -19.90
CA GLY A 218 8.89 6.36 -18.99
C GLY A 218 8.15 6.70 -17.69
N PRO A 219 8.87 6.88 -16.57
CA PRO A 219 8.27 7.05 -15.24
C PRO A 219 7.47 8.35 -15.06
N TYR A 220 7.41 9.20 -16.09
CA TYR A 220 6.86 10.56 -16.01
C TYR A 220 5.66 10.82 -16.90
N ILE A 221 5.10 9.81 -17.59
CA ILE A 221 3.88 9.97 -18.40
C ILE A 221 2.70 10.54 -17.59
N PHE A 222 2.57 10.15 -16.31
CA PHE A 222 1.52 10.65 -15.43
C PHE A 222 1.95 11.84 -14.56
N ARG A 223 3.13 12.45 -14.80
CA ARG A 223 3.71 13.45 -13.89
C ARG A 223 2.79 14.67 -13.75
N GLU A 224 2.26 15.16 -14.85
CA GLU A 224 1.43 16.35 -14.85
C GLU A 224 0.09 16.10 -14.14
N ALA A 225 -0.63 15.04 -14.53
CA ALA A 225 -1.86 14.61 -13.87
C ALA A 225 -1.66 14.35 -12.36
N GLN A 226 -0.53 13.74 -11.98
CA GLN A 226 -0.20 13.53 -10.56
C GLN A 226 -0.05 14.84 -9.80
N MET A 227 0.47 15.90 -10.43
CA MET A 227 0.57 17.22 -9.80
C MET A 227 -0.79 17.89 -9.67
N SER A 228 -1.66 17.79 -10.68
CA SER A 228 -3.04 18.30 -10.63
C SER A 228 -3.84 17.65 -9.50
N VAL A 229 -3.87 16.31 -9.48
CA VAL A 229 -4.50 15.53 -8.41
C VAL A 229 -3.92 15.88 -7.03
N PHE A 230 -2.60 16.07 -6.93
CA PHE A 230 -1.99 16.49 -5.68
C PHE A 230 -2.53 17.86 -5.21
N ASN A 231 -2.69 18.82 -6.12
CA ASN A 231 -3.25 20.12 -5.76
C ASN A 231 -4.69 20.02 -5.27
N GLU A 232 -5.50 19.14 -5.87
CA GLU A 232 -6.88 18.90 -5.43
C GLU A 232 -6.93 18.26 -4.04
N LEU A 233 -6.11 17.24 -3.79
CA LEU A 233 -5.99 16.63 -2.46
C LEU A 233 -5.52 17.64 -1.39
N MET A 234 -4.73 18.65 -1.79
CA MET A 234 -4.27 19.70 -0.89
C MET A 234 -5.39 20.65 -0.45
N THR A 235 -6.47 20.78 -1.23
CA THR A 235 -7.61 21.63 -0.84
C THR A 235 -8.34 21.08 0.39
N VAL A 236 -8.40 19.74 0.53
CA VAL A 236 -9.11 19.05 1.61
C VAL A 236 -8.20 18.62 2.77
N TRP A 237 -6.89 18.73 2.60
CA TRP A 237 -5.90 18.37 3.61
C TRP A 237 -6.04 19.13 4.95
N PRO A 238 -6.27 20.45 4.99
CA PRO A 238 -6.46 21.17 6.26
C PRO A 238 -7.63 20.62 7.08
N GLU A 239 -8.76 20.37 6.42
CA GLU A 239 -9.96 19.84 7.08
C GLU A 239 -9.74 18.43 7.62
N PHE A 240 -8.94 17.62 6.94
CA PHE A 240 -8.54 16.31 7.47
C PHE A 240 -7.68 16.46 8.73
N GLN A 241 -6.75 17.42 8.77
CA GLN A 241 -5.92 17.68 9.93
C GLN A 241 -6.76 18.13 11.13
N ASP A 242 -7.68 19.07 10.91
CA ASP A 242 -8.62 19.53 11.94
C ASP A 242 -9.49 18.39 12.47
N PHE A 243 -10.02 17.56 11.56
CA PHE A 243 -10.79 16.38 11.93
C PHE A 243 -9.98 15.38 12.76
N ARG A 244 -8.75 15.05 12.32
CA ARG A 244 -7.83 14.16 13.04
C ARG A 244 -7.51 14.69 14.44
N SER A 245 -7.26 15.99 14.57
CA SER A 245 -7.01 16.62 15.87
C SER A 245 -8.24 16.63 16.78
N SER A 246 -9.45 16.65 16.23
CA SER A 246 -10.69 16.64 17.04
C SER A 246 -11.09 15.26 17.57
N VAL A 247 -10.84 14.19 16.81
CA VAL A 247 -11.25 12.81 17.15
C VAL A 247 -10.18 12.06 17.95
N GLY A 248 -8.91 12.44 17.79
CA GLY A 248 -7.77 11.68 18.32
C GLY A 248 -7.43 10.48 17.43
N GLU A 249 -6.14 10.12 17.38
CA GLU A 249 -5.62 9.14 16.40
C GLU A 249 -6.18 7.73 16.60
N GLU A 250 -6.42 7.31 17.83
CA GLU A 250 -6.91 5.96 18.16
C GLU A 250 -8.36 5.72 17.69
N GLN A 251 -9.22 6.73 17.77
CA GLN A 251 -10.64 6.61 17.41
C GLN A 251 -10.93 6.97 15.95
N LEU A 252 -9.93 7.55 15.26
CA LEU A 252 -10.10 8.16 13.94
C LEU A 252 -10.69 7.21 12.90
N LEU A 253 -10.15 5.99 12.78
CA LEU A 253 -10.62 5.00 11.81
C LEU A 253 -12.05 4.54 12.11
N SER A 254 -12.34 4.23 13.36
CA SER A 254 -13.67 3.78 13.80
C SER A 254 -14.75 4.81 13.46
N VAL A 255 -14.50 6.09 13.76
CA VAL A 255 -15.44 7.18 13.47
C VAL A 255 -15.64 7.36 11.96
N LEU A 256 -14.57 7.26 11.16
CA LEU A 256 -14.65 7.35 9.70
C LEU A 256 -15.45 6.19 9.10
N GLU A 257 -15.21 4.96 9.57
CA GLU A 257 -15.93 3.76 9.12
C GLU A 257 -17.41 3.85 9.45
N GLN A 258 -17.76 4.29 10.67
CA GLN A 258 -19.14 4.51 11.08
C GLN A 258 -19.84 5.54 10.18
N LYS A 259 -19.18 6.68 9.90
CA LYS A 259 -19.72 7.70 8.98
C LYS A 259 -19.91 7.15 7.56
N ARG A 260 -18.94 6.38 7.03
CA ARG A 260 -19.04 5.76 5.69
C ARG A 260 -20.20 4.76 5.64
N ALA A 261 -20.37 3.94 6.68
CA ALA A 261 -21.47 2.98 6.76
C ALA A 261 -22.83 3.69 6.76
N GLY A 262 -22.97 4.76 7.55
CA GLY A 262 -24.17 5.59 7.58
C GLY A 262 -24.47 6.26 6.22
N HIS A 263 -23.45 6.82 5.57
CA HIS A 263 -23.59 7.43 4.25
C HIS A 263 -24.05 6.40 3.20
N ARG A 264 -23.39 5.23 3.11
CA ARG A 264 -23.78 4.15 2.18
C ARG A 264 -25.21 3.66 2.43
N ALA A 265 -25.63 3.53 3.69
CA ALA A 265 -26.99 3.13 4.03
C ALA A 265 -28.01 4.17 3.56
N ARG A 266 -27.71 5.47 3.73
CA ARG A 266 -28.56 6.57 3.24
C ARG A 266 -28.68 6.58 1.72
N VAL A 267 -27.57 6.48 0.99
CA VAL A 267 -27.55 6.43 -0.48
C VAL A 267 -28.36 5.23 -1.00
N ARG A 268 -28.19 4.04 -0.39
CA ARG A 268 -28.98 2.85 -0.78
C ARG A 268 -30.49 3.04 -0.56
N ARG A 269 -30.88 3.68 0.55
CA ARG A 269 -32.30 3.98 0.82
C ARG A 269 -32.87 4.97 -0.20
N GLN A 270 -32.09 5.99 -0.54
CA GLN A 270 -32.50 7.00 -1.53
C GLN A 270 -32.69 6.37 -2.91
N ARG A 271 -31.74 5.55 -3.36
CA ARG A 271 -31.82 4.87 -4.66
C ARG A 271 -33.05 3.95 -4.78
N ARG A 272 -33.40 3.23 -3.71
CA ARG A 272 -34.63 2.40 -3.67
C ARG A 272 -35.89 3.23 -3.84
N LYS A 273 -35.98 4.39 -3.18
CA LYS A 273 -37.12 5.29 -3.33
C LYS A 273 -37.23 5.84 -4.75
N GLU A 274 -36.11 6.23 -5.34
CA GLU A 274 -36.08 6.72 -6.74
C GLU A 274 -36.47 5.62 -7.74
N GLU A 275 -36.01 4.38 -7.53
CA GLU A 275 -36.41 3.21 -8.32
C GLU A 275 -37.92 2.93 -8.19
N GLU A 276 -38.48 2.98 -6.98
CA GLU A 276 -39.92 2.83 -6.71
C GLU A 276 -40.75 3.94 -7.36
N GLU A 277 -40.34 5.21 -7.21
CA GLU A 277 -41.00 6.36 -7.85
C GLU A 277 -40.96 6.27 -9.38
N GLU A 278 -39.84 5.83 -9.96
CA GLU A 278 -39.73 5.64 -11.40
C GLU A 278 -40.63 4.51 -11.90
N GLU A 279 -40.73 3.40 -11.16
CA GLU A 279 -41.63 2.29 -11.47
C GLU A 279 -43.11 2.70 -11.39
N GLU A 280 -43.48 3.51 -10.38
CA GLU A 280 -44.83 4.08 -10.28
C GLU A 280 -45.15 4.98 -11.47
N ARG A 281 -44.23 5.86 -11.88
CA ARG A 281 -44.41 6.69 -13.09
C ARG A 281 -44.59 5.84 -14.34
N ARG A 282 -43.77 4.80 -14.53
CA ARG A 282 -43.89 3.87 -15.67
C ARG A 282 -45.24 3.17 -15.67
N THR A 283 -45.73 2.77 -14.51
CA THR A 283 -47.04 2.12 -14.34
C THR A 283 -48.20 3.08 -14.62
N GLN A 284 -48.12 4.34 -14.16
CA GLN A 284 -49.12 5.37 -14.46
C GLN A 284 -49.17 5.72 -15.95
N VAL A 285 -48.03 5.81 -16.64
CA VAL A 285 -47.98 6.02 -18.09
C VAL A 285 -48.63 4.86 -18.83
N ARG A 286 -48.33 3.61 -18.44
CA ARG A 286 -49.00 2.41 -19.00
C ARG A 286 -50.51 2.42 -18.80
N LYS A 287 -51.01 2.93 -17.67
CA LYS A 287 -52.45 3.08 -17.40
C LYS A 287 -53.09 4.24 -18.20
N ARG A 288 -52.32 5.20 -18.70
CA ARG A 288 -52.82 6.42 -19.36
C ARG A 288 -52.77 6.42 -20.90
N GLY A 289 -52.03 5.53 -21.56
CA GLY A 289 -52.14 5.31 -23.03
C GLY A 289 -53.01 4.09 -23.33
N VAL A 290 -54.05 4.09 -24.17
CA VAL A 290 -54.65 5.06 -25.11
C VAL A 290 -56.19 4.89 -24.99
N PRO A 291 -57.02 5.94 -24.94
CA PRO A 291 -58.46 5.78 -25.12
C PRO A 291 -58.72 5.28 -26.55
N CYS A 292 -59.33 4.11 -26.68
CA CYS A 292 -59.70 3.45 -27.94
C CYS A 292 -60.83 4.21 -28.71
N ARG A 293 -60.81 5.54 -28.73
CA ARG A 293 -61.82 6.38 -29.39
C ARG A 293 -61.37 6.90 -30.76
N ASP A 294 -60.07 7.03 -31.01
CA ASP A 294 -59.57 7.55 -32.29
C ASP A 294 -59.43 6.49 -33.40
N LEU A 295 -59.36 5.20 -33.07
CA LEU A 295 -59.37 4.13 -34.08
C LEU A 295 -60.71 4.04 -34.81
N VAL A 296 -61.82 4.35 -34.13
CA VAL A 296 -63.17 4.31 -34.72
C VAL A 296 -63.36 5.47 -35.70
N TYR A 297 -62.79 6.65 -35.42
CA TYR A 297 -62.82 7.79 -36.36
C TYR A 297 -61.91 7.58 -37.57
N PHE A 298 -60.73 6.97 -37.38
CA PHE A 298 -59.81 6.70 -38.48
C PHE A 298 -60.33 5.61 -39.44
N LEU A 299 -60.95 4.54 -38.92
CA LEU A 299 -61.54 3.49 -39.77
C LEU A 299 -62.82 3.95 -40.49
N LYS A 300 -63.55 4.92 -39.93
CA LYS A 300 -64.76 5.47 -40.57
C LYS A 300 -64.45 6.45 -41.71
N GLN A 301 -63.22 6.99 -41.77
CA GLN A 301 -62.72 7.83 -42.85
C GLN A 301 -62.13 7.03 -44.03
N MET A 302 -61.81 5.74 -43.85
CA MET A 302 -61.23 4.86 -44.88
C MET A 302 -62.26 3.93 -45.56
N SER A 303 -63.57 4.09 -45.28
CA SER A 303 -64.67 3.31 -45.90
C SER A 303 -65.59 4.17 -46.79
N VAL A 304 -65.07 5.25 -47.39
CA VAL A 304 -65.78 6.02 -48.42
C VAL A 304 -65.00 5.99 -49.71
#